data_AF-A0A8J6B7B2-F1
#
_entry.id   AF-A0A8J6B7B2-F1
#
_cell.length_a   1.000
_cell.length_b   1.000
_cell.length_c   1.000
_cell.angle_alpha   90.00
_cell.angle_beta   90.00
_cell.angle_gamma   90.00
#
_symmetry.space_group_name_H-M   'P 1'
#
loop_
_entity.id
_entity.type
_entity.pdbx_description
1 polymer ?
#
loop_
_entity_poly.entity_id
_entity_poly.type
_entity_poly.pdbx_seq_one_letter_code
_entity_poly.pdbx_strand_id
1 'polypeptide(L)'
;MTDTGRGIYDISAVETTTDSLSVSSEPVERKEANGFCTICQEEIRPHDADADDLYELPCSHTFHHTCLLRWLHFNAIKCPNCNAPIDLNQLGDSVWRVSNLAVMTMPSPESLSQGMRAHGWYNVQIQIIPPKRCRIDQVKYIFHPAFNVSKMVMKNAPFDLVVKLCSNNVLVLICIDYHNRASSMQTFVISHVLEKEMCTRLYFDPHFSGSDDTIANPEAYFERLLSQYHRPSSYYLEPPLEPSHRSRRRGFANRLIRKLFQID
;
A
#
# COMPACT_ATOMS: atom_id res chain seq x y z
N MET A 1 -25.43 -39.46 79.41
CA MET A 1 -26.56 -39.75 78.51
C MET A 1 -25.95 -40.40 77.28
N THR A 2 -26.22 -41.70 77.15
CA THR A 2 -26.07 -42.63 76.01
C THR A 2 -24.97 -42.29 74.97
N ASP A 3 -23.82 -42.99 74.95
CA ASP A 3 -23.64 -44.37 74.41
C ASP A 3 -23.74 -44.34 72.87
N THR A 4 -22.78 -44.71 72.01
CA THR A 4 -21.80 -45.82 71.91
C THR A 4 -20.64 -45.36 70.98
N GLY A 5 -19.34 -45.60 71.20
CA GLY A 5 -18.60 -46.85 70.86
C GLY A 5 -18.48 -47.08 69.34
N ARG A 6 -17.36 -47.37 68.66
CA ARG A 6 -16.07 -48.07 68.92
C ARG A 6 -15.08 -47.66 67.78
N GLY A 7 -13.77 -47.50 67.99
CA GLY A 7 -12.74 -48.57 68.11
C GLY A 7 -12.34 -49.11 66.72
N ILE A 8 -11.33 -48.54 66.03
CA ILE A 8 -9.90 -48.97 65.96
C ILE A 8 -9.70 -50.41 65.48
N TYR A 9 -9.03 -50.62 64.32
CA TYR A 9 -7.90 -51.55 64.00
C TYR A 9 -7.46 -51.25 62.53
N ASP A 10 -6.24 -51.44 62.00
CA ASP A 10 -4.86 -51.44 62.48
C ASP A 10 -3.92 -51.45 61.24
N ILE A 11 -2.81 -50.71 61.35
CA ILE A 11 -1.41 -50.88 60.87
C ILE A 11 -1.05 -51.64 59.54
N SER A 12 -0.43 -50.87 58.62
CA SER A 12 0.81 -51.12 57.81
C SER A 12 0.89 -52.05 56.58
N ALA A 13 1.94 -51.73 55.76
CA ALA A 13 2.59 -52.44 54.65
C ALA A 13 2.00 -52.15 53.24
N VAL A 14 2.65 -51.42 52.31
CA VAL A 14 3.92 -51.70 51.56
C VAL A 14 3.82 -53.11 50.94
N GLU A 15 3.74 -53.35 49.62
CA GLU A 15 4.49 -52.83 48.47
C GLU A 15 3.82 -53.27 47.15
N THR A 16 3.97 -52.43 46.12
CA THR A 16 4.13 -52.70 44.66
C THR A 16 3.53 -53.97 44.02
N THR A 17 2.56 -53.79 43.11
CA THR A 17 2.57 -54.47 41.80
C THR A 17 1.85 -53.63 40.73
N THR A 18 2.43 -53.70 39.54
CA THR A 18 2.11 -53.08 38.26
C THR A 18 0.69 -53.33 37.77
N ASP A 19 -0.01 -52.31 37.25
CA ASP A 19 -0.68 -52.49 35.95
C ASP A 19 -1.00 -51.17 35.20
N SER A 20 -0.61 -51.21 33.93
CA SER A 20 -1.03 -50.47 32.73
C SER A 20 -1.86 -49.17 32.83
N LEU A 21 -1.23 -48.09 32.35
CA LEU A 21 -1.87 -46.86 31.86
C LEU A 21 -2.71 -47.14 30.60
N SER A 22 -4.03 -47.04 30.71
CA SER A 22 -4.91 -46.83 29.55
C SER A 22 -5.18 -45.34 29.40
N VAL A 23 -4.37 -44.66 28.60
CA VAL A 23 -4.67 -43.30 28.12
C VAL A 23 -5.85 -43.41 27.16
N SER A 24 -7.04 -43.12 27.66
CA SER A 24 -8.22 -42.89 26.83
C SER A 24 -7.96 -41.63 26.00
N SER A 25 -7.63 -41.82 24.73
CA SER A 25 -7.57 -40.76 23.73
C SER A 25 -8.98 -40.22 23.50
N GLU A 26 -9.32 -39.13 24.18
CA GLU A 26 -10.46 -38.31 23.76
C GLU A 26 -10.24 -37.84 22.33
N PRO A 27 -11.29 -37.82 21.48
CA PRO A 27 -11.16 -37.31 20.14
C PRO A 27 -10.88 -35.82 20.25
N VAL A 28 -9.70 -35.40 19.79
CA VAL A 28 -9.38 -34.00 19.56
C VAL A 28 -10.47 -33.46 18.63
N GLU A 29 -11.40 -32.67 19.17
CA GLU A 29 -12.38 -31.93 18.39
C GLU A 29 -11.60 -31.16 17.31
N ARG A 30 -11.69 -31.65 16.07
CA ARG A 30 -11.23 -30.92 14.91
C ARG A 30 -12.10 -29.68 14.89
N LYS A 31 -11.53 -28.55 15.32
CA LYS A 31 -12.13 -27.23 15.19
C LYS A 31 -12.61 -27.12 13.75
N GLU A 32 -13.93 -27.18 13.55
CA GLU A 32 -14.51 -27.10 12.21
C GLU A 32 -13.95 -25.84 11.57
N ALA A 33 -13.25 -26.00 10.45
CA ALA A 33 -12.82 -24.86 9.66
C ALA A 33 -14.09 -24.07 9.36
N ASN A 34 -14.12 -22.79 9.74
CA ASN A 34 -15.23 -21.90 9.40
C ASN A 34 -15.50 -22.08 7.90
N GLY A 35 -16.67 -22.62 7.55
CA GLY A 35 -17.07 -22.81 6.15
C GLY A 35 -17.39 -21.49 5.44
N PHE A 36 -16.82 -20.37 5.88
CA PHE A 36 -17.05 -19.04 5.34
C PHE A 36 -15.78 -18.20 5.41
N CYS A 37 -15.59 -17.35 4.39
CA CYS A 37 -14.51 -16.39 4.37
C CYS A 37 -14.91 -15.18 5.22
N THR A 38 -14.22 -14.92 6.33
CA THR A 38 -14.54 -13.81 7.24
C THR A 38 -14.30 -12.42 6.62
N ILE A 39 -13.63 -12.33 5.47
CA ILE A 39 -13.36 -11.07 4.75
C ILE A 39 -14.58 -10.64 3.92
N CYS A 40 -15.10 -11.52 3.04
CA CYS A 40 -16.29 -11.22 2.23
C CYS A 40 -17.61 -11.69 2.86
N GLN A 41 -17.54 -12.49 3.94
CA GLN A 41 -18.67 -13.10 4.64
C GLN A 41 -19.48 -14.11 3.80
N GLU A 42 -18.89 -14.62 2.72
CA GLU A 42 -19.50 -15.65 1.87
C GLU A 42 -19.04 -17.05 2.29
N GLU A 43 -19.88 -18.05 2.02
CA GLU A 43 -19.55 -19.46 2.24
C GLU A 43 -18.35 -19.88 1.39
N ILE A 44 -17.42 -20.62 1.99
CA ILE A 44 -16.34 -21.31 1.27
C ILE A 44 -16.90 -22.64 0.80
N ARG A 45 -17.22 -22.74 -0.49
CA ARG A 45 -17.78 -23.96 -1.08
C ARG A 45 -16.67 -24.83 -1.64
N PRO A 46 -16.73 -26.15 -1.47
CA PRO A 46 -15.79 -27.09 -2.10
C PRO A 46 -15.78 -27.04 -3.64
N HIS A 47 -16.75 -26.34 -4.24
CA HIS A 47 -16.96 -26.17 -5.67
C HIS A 47 -16.87 -24.71 -6.12
N ASP A 48 -16.43 -23.78 -5.26
CA ASP A 48 -15.93 -22.49 -5.75
C ASP A 48 -14.79 -22.83 -6.72
N ALA A 49 -14.91 -22.31 -7.95
CA ALA A 49 -14.58 -23.05 -9.17
C ALA A 49 -13.13 -23.50 -9.35
N ASP A 50 -12.20 -23.05 -8.52
CA ASP A 50 -10.84 -23.58 -8.45
C ASP A 50 -10.43 -23.74 -6.97
N ALA A 51 -9.93 -24.91 -6.57
CA ALA A 51 -9.33 -25.10 -5.24
C ALA A 51 -8.11 -24.17 -5.00
N ASP A 52 -7.59 -23.55 -6.07
CA ASP A 52 -6.57 -22.51 -6.06
C ASP A 52 -7.10 -21.12 -5.60
N ASP A 53 -8.42 -20.97 -5.44
CA ASP A 53 -9.06 -19.75 -4.93
C ASP A 53 -9.13 -19.70 -3.40
N LEU A 54 -8.65 -20.72 -2.69
CA LEU A 54 -8.60 -20.72 -1.22
C LEU A 54 -7.15 -20.71 -0.73
N TYR A 55 -6.90 -19.98 0.34
CA TYR A 55 -5.60 -19.95 0.99
C TYR A 55 -5.75 -20.20 2.49
N GLU A 56 -5.16 -21.30 2.97
CA GLU A 56 -5.04 -21.59 4.39
C GLU A 56 -3.72 -21.02 4.92
N LEU A 57 -3.81 -20.11 5.89
CA LEU A 57 -2.64 -19.57 6.58
C LEU A 57 -2.02 -20.61 7.53
N PRO A 58 -0.74 -20.48 7.93
CA PRO A 58 -0.14 -21.35 8.95
C PRO A 58 -0.83 -21.35 10.32
N CYS A 59 -1.71 -20.38 10.59
CA CYS A 59 -2.56 -20.34 11.77
C CYS A 59 -3.90 -21.11 11.60
N SER A 60 -4.05 -21.88 10.52
CA SER A 60 -5.23 -22.68 10.15
C SER A 60 -6.51 -21.89 9.89
N HIS A 61 -6.38 -20.61 9.52
CA HIS A 61 -7.52 -19.81 9.04
C HIS A 61 -7.50 -19.77 7.52
N THR A 62 -8.66 -20.06 6.93
CA THR A 62 -8.85 -20.13 5.47
C THR A 62 -9.65 -18.93 4.97
N PHE A 63 -9.25 -18.40 3.81
CA PHE A 63 -9.90 -17.28 3.14
C PHE A 63 -9.91 -17.54 1.62
N HIS A 64 -10.76 -16.83 0.88
CA HIS A 64 -10.53 -16.70 -0.55
C HIS A 64 -9.17 -16.04 -0.78
N HIS A 65 -8.38 -16.58 -1.70
CA HIS A 65 -7.04 -16.13 -2.01
C HIS A 65 -7.05 -14.64 -2.39
N THR A 66 -7.96 -14.24 -3.29
CA THR A 66 -8.17 -12.83 -3.69
C THR A 66 -8.55 -11.93 -2.52
N CYS A 67 -9.43 -12.39 -1.62
CA CYS A 67 -9.81 -11.65 -0.42
C CYS A 67 -8.61 -11.42 0.52
N LEU A 68 -7.78 -12.46 0.70
CA LEU A 68 -6.56 -12.35 1.49
C LEU A 68 -5.58 -11.35 0.85
N LEU A 69 -5.33 -11.43 -0.46
CA LEU A 69 -4.44 -10.48 -1.15
C LEU A 69 -4.94 -9.03 -1.05
N ARG A 70 -6.26 -8.80 -1.17
CA ARG A 70 -6.89 -7.49 -0.95
C ARG A 70 -6.72 -6.97 0.46
N TRP A 71 -6.80 -7.84 1.46
CA TRP A 71 -6.51 -7.46 2.85
C TRP A 71 -5.05 -7.02 2.99
N LEU A 72 -4.12 -7.83 2.50
CA LEU A 72 -2.68 -7.55 2.55
C LEU A 72 -2.29 -6.29 1.76
N HIS A 73 -3.05 -5.92 0.73
CA HIS A 73 -2.82 -4.72 -0.10
C HIS A 73 -2.57 -3.47 0.74
N PHE A 74 -3.29 -3.29 1.84
CA PHE A 74 -3.13 -2.14 2.74
C PHE A 74 -1.96 -2.30 3.73
N ASN A 75 -0.94 -3.09 3.36
CA ASN A 75 0.22 -3.46 4.18
C ASN A 75 -0.14 -4.20 5.48
N ALA A 76 -1.29 -4.89 5.49
CA ALA A 76 -1.77 -5.66 6.63
C ALA A 76 -1.12 -7.05 6.67
N ILE A 77 0.14 -7.17 7.11
CA ILE A 77 0.90 -8.44 7.14
C ILE A 77 0.50 -9.41 8.28
N LYS A 78 -0.78 -9.42 8.65
CA LYS A 78 -1.33 -10.20 9.77
C LYS A 78 -2.66 -10.85 9.40
N CYS A 79 -2.91 -12.03 9.95
CA CYS A 79 -4.18 -12.74 9.80
C CYS A 79 -5.36 -11.87 10.29
N PRO A 80 -6.43 -11.70 9.50
CA PRO A 80 -7.63 -10.95 9.91
C PRO A 80 -8.29 -11.51 11.18
N ASN A 81 -8.20 -12.83 11.40
CA ASN A 81 -8.93 -13.50 12.47
C ASN A 81 -8.17 -13.53 13.80
N CYS A 82 -6.85 -13.73 13.77
CA CYS A 82 -6.05 -13.92 14.99
C CYS A 82 -4.80 -13.04 15.09
N ASN A 83 -4.56 -12.15 14.13
CA ASN A 83 -3.38 -11.28 14.05
C ASN A 83 -2.02 -12.02 13.98
N ALA A 84 -2.02 -13.34 13.76
CA ALA A 84 -0.79 -14.09 13.51
C ALA A 84 -0.03 -13.48 12.31
N PRO A 85 1.31 -13.36 12.39
CA PRO A 85 2.10 -12.78 11.30
C PRO A 85 2.01 -13.65 10.05
N ILE A 86 2.02 -12.98 8.91
CA ILE A 86 1.96 -13.61 7.59
C ILE A 86 3.30 -13.40 6.89
N ASP A 87 3.90 -14.48 6.39
CA ASP A 87 5.08 -14.42 5.52
C ASP A 87 4.65 -14.20 4.06
N LEU A 88 4.83 -12.97 3.58
CA LEU A 88 4.47 -12.58 2.22
C LEU A 88 5.20 -13.39 1.14
N ASN A 89 6.36 -14.00 1.44
CA ASN A 89 7.08 -14.80 0.46
C ASN A 89 6.37 -16.13 0.14
N GLN A 90 5.36 -16.53 0.94
CA GLN A 90 4.61 -17.78 0.77
C GLN A 90 3.28 -17.57 0.01
N LEU A 91 2.91 -16.32 -0.27
CA LEU A 91 1.57 -15.93 -0.77
C LEU A 91 1.54 -15.53 -2.25
N GLY A 92 2.69 -15.37 -2.89
CA GLY A 92 2.73 -15.00 -4.29
C GLY A 92 4.14 -15.02 -4.83
N ASP A 93 4.25 -15.23 -6.14
CA ASP A 93 5.53 -15.37 -6.83
C ASP A 93 6.33 -14.06 -6.82
N SER A 94 5.66 -12.90 -6.76
CA SER A 94 6.30 -11.59 -6.79
C SER A 94 5.48 -10.51 -6.07
N VAL A 95 5.97 -10.10 -4.89
CA VAL A 95 5.37 -9.03 -4.10
C VAL A 95 6.05 -7.69 -4.40
N TRP A 96 5.28 -6.76 -4.94
CA TRP A 96 5.67 -5.38 -5.23
C TRP A 96 5.16 -4.45 -4.13
N ARG A 97 5.99 -3.48 -3.71
CA ARG A 97 5.53 -2.42 -2.80
C ARG A 97 5.57 -1.08 -3.50
N VAL A 98 4.51 -0.30 -3.32
CA VAL A 98 4.43 1.08 -3.79
C VAL A 98 4.14 1.97 -2.59
N SER A 99 4.99 2.96 -2.35
CA SER A 99 4.89 3.85 -1.19
C SER A 99 4.62 5.28 -1.61
N ASN A 100 3.63 5.90 -0.96
CA ASN A 100 3.36 7.34 -1.00
C ASN A 100 4.17 8.01 0.11
N LEU A 101 5.25 8.69 -0.26
CA LEU A 101 6.13 9.40 0.67
C LEU A 101 5.90 10.91 0.55
N ALA A 102 5.70 11.58 1.69
CA ALA A 102 5.68 13.03 1.72
C ALA A 102 7.12 13.57 1.60
N VAL A 103 7.37 14.39 0.58
CA VAL A 103 8.67 15.03 0.38
C VAL A 103 8.53 16.54 0.25
N MET A 104 9.49 17.23 0.86
CA MET A 104 9.70 18.66 0.62
C MET A 104 10.64 18.79 -0.58
N THR A 105 10.19 19.47 -1.63
CA THR A 105 11.08 19.84 -2.73
C THR A 105 11.24 21.34 -2.80
N MET A 106 12.39 21.78 -3.29
CA MET A 106 12.54 23.17 -3.70
C MET A 106 11.57 23.46 -4.84
N PRO A 107 10.84 24.59 -4.83
CA PRO A 107 10.00 24.98 -5.96
C PRO A 107 10.87 25.15 -7.22
N SER A 108 10.36 24.78 -8.39
CA SER A 108 11.04 25.07 -9.66
C SER A 108 11.10 26.59 -9.91
N PRO A 109 11.98 27.08 -10.79
CA PRO A 109 11.99 28.51 -11.17
C PRO A 109 10.63 29.01 -11.67
N GLU A 110 9.91 28.20 -12.46
CA GLU A 110 8.54 28.51 -12.94
C GLU A 110 7.53 28.54 -11.79
N SER A 111 7.72 27.69 -10.79
CA SER A 111 6.90 27.68 -9.59
C SER A 111 7.11 28.94 -8.74
N LEU A 112 8.35 29.40 -8.63
CA LEU A 112 8.70 30.63 -7.93
C LEU A 112 8.13 31.87 -8.64
N SER A 113 8.17 31.90 -9.98
CA SER A 113 7.59 33.01 -10.75
C SER A 113 6.07 33.12 -10.61
N GLN A 114 5.40 32.03 -10.25
CA GLN A 114 3.97 32.01 -9.90
C GLN A 114 3.68 32.34 -8.42
N GLY A 115 4.68 32.82 -7.67
CA GLY A 115 4.51 33.24 -6.27
C GLY A 115 4.40 32.09 -5.27
N MET A 116 4.79 30.87 -5.65
CA MET A 116 4.75 29.74 -4.72
C MET A 116 5.85 29.85 -3.65
N ARG A 117 5.44 29.77 -2.39
CA ARG A 117 6.36 29.81 -1.23
C ARG A 117 7.04 28.45 -1.03
N ALA A 118 8.29 28.46 -0.58
CA ALA A 118 9.07 27.26 -0.26
C ALA A 118 8.53 26.48 0.97
N HIS A 119 7.62 27.08 1.72
CA HIS A 119 7.06 26.49 2.95
C HIS A 119 5.61 26.11 2.70
N GLY A 120 5.37 24.82 2.45
CA GLY A 120 4.03 24.25 2.40
C GLY A 120 3.50 23.94 1.00
N TRP A 121 4.07 22.91 0.38
CA TRP A 121 3.42 22.07 -0.63
C TRP A 121 3.98 20.66 -0.46
N TYR A 122 3.16 19.68 -0.05
CA TYR A 122 3.61 18.30 0.05
C TYR A 122 3.60 17.71 -1.35
N ASN A 123 4.78 17.48 -1.91
CA ASN A 123 4.87 16.60 -3.06
C ASN A 123 4.80 15.18 -2.54
N VAL A 124 4.06 14.35 -3.26
CA VAL A 124 4.04 12.92 -3.00
C VAL A 124 5.05 12.29 -3.94
N GLN A 125 6.02 11.60 -3.37
CA GLN A 125 6.93 10.74 -4.09
C GLN A 125 6.38 9.32 -4.05
N ILE A 126 6.04 8.78 -5.22
CA ILE A 126 5.79 7.35 -5.37
C ILE A 126 7.14 6.67 -5.45
N GLN A 127 7.40 5.76 -4.51
CA GLN A 127 8.57 4.87 -4.55
C GLN A 127 8.12 3.44 -4.85
N ILE A 128 8.75 2.82 -5.85
CA ILE A 128 8.50 1.43 -6.24
C ILE A 128 9.62 0.54 -5.69
N ILE A 129 9.23 -0.49 -4.93
CA ILE A 129 10.15 -1.48 -4.38
C ILE A 129 9.86 -2.83 -5.06
N PRO A 130 10.76 -3.31 -5.94
CA PRO A 130 10.56 -4.58 -6.64
C PRO A 130 10.77 -5.80 -5.72
N PRO A 131 10.26 -6.99 -6.13
CA PRO A 131 10.60 -8.26 -5.50
C PRO A 131 12.11 -8.53 -5.48
N LYS A 132 12.55 -9.45 -4.61
CA LYS A 132 13.95 -9.89 -4.59
C LYS A 132 14.31 -10.50 -5.95
N ARG A 133 15.52 -10.18 -6.45
CA ARG A 133 16.06 -10.71 -7.73
C ARG A 133 15.25 -10.29 -8.98
N CYS A 134 14.43 -9.24 -8.86
CA CYS A 134 13.78 -8.57 -9.97
C CYS A 134 14.62 -7.36 -10.41
N ARG A 135 14.83 -7.22 -11.72
CA ARG A 135 15.46 -6.03 -12.33
C ARG A 135 14.41 -5.31 -13.17
N ILE A 136 14.18 -4.03 -12.87
CA ILE A 136 13.32 -3.15 -13.65
C ILE A 136 14.11 -2.58 -14.83
N ASP A 137 13.55 -2.67 -16.03
CA ASP A 137 14.09 -2.06 -17.25
C ASP A 137 13.43 -0.71 -17.55
N GLN A 138 12.12 -0.61 -17.28
CA GLN A 138 11.37 0.60 -17.52
C GLN A 138 10.15 0.69 -16.59
N VAL A 139 9.80 1.92 -16.21
CA VAL A 139 8.51 2.23 -15.59
C VAL A 139 7.79 3.29 -16.41
N LYS A 140 6.53 3.03 -16.76
CA LYS A 140 5.64 3.94 -17.46
C LYS A 140 4.46 4.29 -16.55
N TYR A 141 4.33 5.56 -16.23
CA TYR A 141 3.19 6.13 -15.52
C TYR A 141 2.14 6.62 -16.52
N ILE A 142 0.89 6.19 -16.37
CA ILE A 142 -0.27 6.69 -17.11
C ILE A 142 -1.17 7.43 -16.13
N PHE A 143 -1.42 8.70 -16.40
CA PHE A 143 -2.08 9.61 -15.50
C PHE A 143 -3.55 9.82 -15.87
N HIS A 144 -4.38 10.05 -14.85
CA HIS A 144 -5.75 10.49 -15.03
C HIS A 144 -5.79 11.84 -15.80
N PRO A 145 -6.83 12.14 -16.60
CA PRO A 145 -6.94 13.42 -17.32
C PRO A 145 -6.95 14.69 -16.45
N ALA A 146 -7.02 14.54 -15.13
CA ALA A 146 -6.84 15.63 -14.17
C ALA A 146 -5.40 16.16 -14.16
N PHE A 147 -4.41 15.37 -14.59
CA PHE A 147 -3.03 15.81 -14.75
C PHE A 147 -2.81 16.52 -16.09
N ASN A 148 -1.81 17.39 -16.16
CA ASN A 148 -1.44 18.10 -17.40
C ASN A 148 -0.64 17.21 -18.36
N VAL A 149 -0.09 16.11 -17.86
CA VAL A 149 0.67 15.11 -18.62
C VAL A 149 -0.12 13.81 -18.55
N SER A 150 -0.31 13.14 -19.68
CA SER A 150 -1.08 11.88 -19.76
C SER A 150 -0.20 10.64 -19.53
N LYS A 151 1.07 10.68 -19.93
CA LYS A 151 2.00 9.55 -19.86
C LYS A 151 3.42 10.04 -19.56
N MET A 152 4.17 9.30 -18.74
CA MET A 152 5.59 9.56 -18.47
C MET A 152 6.34 8.22 -18.42
N VAL A 153 7.52 8.16 -19.02
CA VAL A 153 8.33 6.92 -19.12
C VAL A 153 9.71 7.15 -18.53
N MET A 154 10.15 6.25 -17.65
CA MET A 154 11.45 6.25 -16.99
C MET A 154 12.20 4.97 -17.35
N LYS A 155 13.37 5.09 -17.98
CA LYS A 155 14.22 3.95 -18.40
C LYS A 155 15.42 3.70 -17.50
N ASN A 156 15.71 4.65 -16.59
CA ASN A 156 16.85 4.59 -15.69
C ASN A 156 16.36 4.88 -14.28
N ALA A 157 16.97 4.22 -13.29
CA ALA A 157 16.72 4.50 -11.88
C ALA A 157 17.22 5.92 -11.50
N PRO A 158 16.61 6.58 -10.50
CA PRO A 158 15.44 6.12 -9.74
C PRO A 158 14.15 6.20 -10.56
N PHE A 159 13.25 5.24 -10.36
CA PHE A 159 11.95 5.16 -11.04
C PHE A 159 10.83 5.90 -10.30
N ASP A 160 11.20 6.76 -9.36
CA ASP A 160 10.27 7.40 -8.44
C ASP A 160 9.53 8.56 -9.13
N LEU A 161 8.22 8.63 -8.94
CA LEU A 161 7.39 9.72 -9.45
C LEU A 161 7.18 10.76 -8.35
N VAL A 162 7.67 11.98 -8.56
CA VAL A 162 7.37 13.12 -7.69
C VAL A 162 6.24 13.92 -8.31
N VAL A 163 5.12 14.06 -7.59
CA VAL A 163 3.93 14.72 -8.11
C VAL A 163 3.29 15.66 -7.08
N LYS A 164 2.83 16.80 -7.57
CA LYS A 164 2.06 17.76 -6.79
C LYS A 164 0.58 17.36 -6.80
N LEU A 165 0.04 16.98 -5.64
CA LEU A 165 -1.36 16.60 -5.51
C LEU A 165 -2.19 17.75 -4.93
N CYS A 166 -3.08 18.30 -5.77
CA CYS A 166 -4.09 19.27 -5.33
C CYS A 166 -5.34 18.55 -4.78
N SER A 167 -5.78 17.48 -5.43
CA SER A 167 -6.89 16.61 -4.99
C SER A 167 -6.44 15.55 -3.97
N ASN A 168 -7.37 14.95 -3.24
CA ASN A 168 -7.07 14.00 -2.16
C ASN A 168 -6.69 12.61 -2.67
N ASN A 169 -7.30 12.15 -3.76
CA ASN A 169 -7.11 10.82 -4.33
C ASN A 169 -7.25 10.86 -5.87
N VAL A 170 -6.25 10.33 -6.59
CA VAL A 170 -6.30 10.21 -8.05
C VAL A 170 -5.66 8.89 -8.49
N LEU A 171 -6.30 8.16 -9.40
CA LEU A 171 -5.78 6.91 -9.93
C LEU A 171 -4.63 7.16 -10.94
N VAL A 172 -3.58 6.35 -10.85
CA VAL A 172 -2.44 6.30 -11.76
C VAL A 172 -2.15 4.84 -12.08
N LEU A 173 -1.94 4.54 -13.37
CA LEU A 173 -1.42 3.23 -13.76
C LEU A 173 0.10 3.27 -13.80
N ILE A 174 0.72 2.23 -13.25
CA ILE A 174 2.16 2.04 -13.23
C ILE A 174 2.46 0.75 -13.99
N CYS A 175 2.89 0.88 -15.25
CA CYS A 175 3.33 -0.25 -16.06
C CYS A 175 4.83 -0.45 -15.84
N ILE A 176 5.23 -1.62 -15.36
CA ILE A 176 6.63 -1.93 -15.03
C ILE A 176 7.09 -3.06 -15.95
N ASP A 177 8.10 -2.79 -16.77
CA ASP A 177 8.80 -3.81 -17.55
C ASP A 177 10.01 -4.31 -16.76
N TYR A 178 10.09 -5.62 -16.54
CA TYR A 178 11.12 -6.23 -15.69
C TYR A 178 11.53 -7.63 -16.14
N HIS A 179 12.67 -8.09 -15.61
CA HIS A 179 13.13 -9.47 -15.72
C HIS A 179 13.28 -10.09 -14.33
N ASN A 180 12.80 -11.33 -14.18
CA ASN A 180 13.06 -12.17 -13.01
C ASN A 180 14.04 -13.29 -13.38
N ARG A 181 15.07 -13.53 -12.55
CA ARG A 181 15.98 -14.69 -12.54
C ARG A 181 16.08 -15.53 -13.85
N ALA A 182 16.54 -14.90 -14.95
CA ALA A 182 16.78 -15.45 -16.30
C ALA A 182 15.55 -15.75 -17.19
N SER A 183 14.38 -15.21 -16.86
CA SER A 183 13.16 -15.23 -17.68
C SER A 183 13.18 -14.17 -18.79
N SER A 184 12.27 -14.32 -19.76
CA SER A 184 11.93 -13.25 -20.72
C SER A 184 11.40 -12.01 -20.00
N MET A 185 11.49 -10.85 -20.66
CA MET A 185 10.87 -9.61 -20.19
C MET A 185 9.38 -9.82 -19.91
N GLN A 186 8.94 -9.36 -18.74
CA GLN A 186 7.55 -9.36 -18.29
C GLN A 186 7.10 -7.92 -18.04
N THR A 187 5.79 -7.70 -18.13
CA THR A 187 5.17 -6.41 -17.81
C THR A 187 4.10 -6.61 -16.76
N PHE A 188 4.22 -5.88 -15.64
CA PHE A 188 3.21 -5.84 -14.59
C PHE A 188 2.58 -4.46 -14.54
N VAL A 189 1.25 -4.41 -14.62
CA VAL A 189 0.49 -3.16 -14.61
C VAL A 189 -0.21 -3.02 -13.27
N ILE A 190 0.17 -1.99 -12.51
CA ILE A 190 -0.39 -1.69 -11.21
C ILE A 190 -1.39 -0.54 -11.33
N SER A 191 -2.57 -0.71 -10.74
CA SER A 191 -3.54 0.35 -10.51
C SER A 191 -3.33 0.93 -9.11
N HIS A 192 -2.78 2.15 -9.03
CA HIS A 192 -2.42 2.80 -7.77
C HIS A 192 -3.19 4.10 -7.54
N VAL A 193 -3.71 4.29 -6.33
CA VAL A 193 -4.34 5.55 -5.93
C VAL A 193 -3.26 6.43 -5.28
N LEU A 194 -2.99 7.56 -5.92
CA LEU A 194 -2.19 8.64 -5.34
C LEU A 194 -2.97 9.30 -4.21
N GLU A 195 -2.48 9.16 -2.98
CA GLU A 195 -3.07 9.72 -1.77
C GLU A 195 -2.13 10.79 -1.18
N LYS A 196 -2.69 11.80 -0.50
CA LYS A 196 -1.89 12.75 0.29
C LYS A 196 -1.33 12.12 1.57
N GLU A 197 -1.99 11.07 2.06
CA GLU A 197 -1.56 10.34 3.25
C GLU A 197 -0.39 9.43 2.91
N MET A 198 0.56 9.32 3.84
CA MET A 198 1.69 8.41 3.69
C MET A 198 1.20 6.97 3.84
N CYS A 199 1.41 6.16 2.82
CA CYS A 199 0.98 4.78 2.84
C CYS A 199 1.93 3.91 2.03
N THR A 200 1.92 2.61 2.31
CA THR A 200 2.53 1.60 1.47
C THR A 200 1.43 0.62 1.06
N ARG A 201 1.40 0.30 -0.23
CA ARG A 201 0.49 -0.69 -0.80
C ARG A 201 1.26 -1.88 -1.33
N LEU A 202 0.72 -3.07 -1.13
CA LEU A 202 1.26 -4.33 -1.62
C LEU A 202 0.49 -4.76 -2.88
N TYR A 203 1.23 -5.20 -3.89
CA TYR A 203 0.69 -5.73 -5.13
C TYR A 203 1.34 -7.09 -5.40
N PHE A 204 0.58 -8.00 -5.98
CA PHE A 204 0.95 -9.40 -6.11
C PHE A 204 0.88 -9.75 -7.59
N ASP A 205 2.00 -9.91 -8.25
CA ASP A 205 2.02 -10.34 -9.64
C ASP A 205 1.95 -11.88 -9.72
N PRO A 206 1.07 -12.48 -10.55
CA PRO A 206 0.02 -11.87 -11.38
C PRO A 206 -1.35 -11.70 -10.69
N HIS A 207 -1.48 -12.13 -9.44
CA HIS A 207 -2.75 -12.37 -8.76
C HIS A 207 -3.56 -11.12 -8.39
N PHE A 208 -2.92 -9.98 -8.14
CA PHE A 208 -3.56 -8.74 -7.71
C PHE A 208 -2.76 -7.48 -8.07
N SER A 209 -3.28 -6.75 -9.05
CA SER A 209 -2.74 -5.47 -9.55
C SER A 209 -3.35 -4.22 -8.89
N GLY A 210 -4.29 -4.38 -7.96
CA GLY A 210 -5.04 -3.28 -7.35
C GLY A 210 -6.22 -2.75 -8.15
N SER A 211 -6.56 -3.38 -9.28
CA SER A 211 -7.84 -3.13 -9.95
C SER A 211 -8.98 -3.71 -9.13
N ASP A 212 -10.10 -2.99 -9.09
CA ASP A 212 -11.38 -3.52 -8.62
C ASP A 212 -11.93 -4.53 -9.66
N ASP A 213 -12.74 -5.50 -9.23
CA ASP A 213 -13.39 -6.49 -10.10
C ASP A 213 -14.26 -5.82 -11.18
N THR A 214 -14.69 -4.59 -10.93
CA THR A 214 -15.46 -3.75 -11.85
C THR A 214 -14.63 -3.24 -13.04
N ILE A 215 -13.30 -3.22 -12.94
CA ILE A 215 -12.37 -2.73 -13.98
C ILE A 215 -11.56 -3.91 -14.51
N ALA A 216 -12.19 -4.73 -15.36
CA ALA A 216 -11.56 -5.92 -15.96
C ALA A 216 -10.29 -5.62 -16.78
N ASN A 217 -10.17 -4.43 -17.36
CA ASN A 217 -8.96 -3.99 -18.07
C ASN A 217 -8.64 -2.52 -17.75
N PRO A 218 -7.71 -2.26 -16.80
CA PRO A 218 -7.34 -0.92 -16.39
C PRO A 218 -6.79 -0.06 -17.53
N GLU A 219 -6.00 -0.64 -18.43
CA GLU A 219 -5.44 0.10 -19.57
C GLU A 219 -6.53 0.57 -20.53
N ALA A 220 -7.45 -0.33 -20.90
CA ALA A 220 -8.57 0.02 -21.77
C ALA A 220 -9.49 1.08 -21.13
N TYR A 221 -9.70 0.99 -19.81
CA TYR A 221 -10.43 2.02 -19.07
C TYR A 221 -9.76 3.39 -19.19
N PHE A 222 -8.45 3.47 -18.97
CA PHE A 222 -7.70 4.72 -19.09
C PHE A 222 -7.67 5.28 -20.50
N GLU A 223 -7.48 4.45 -21.53
CA GLU A 223 -7.49 4.89 -22.93
C GLU A 223 -8.87 5.45 -23.32
N ARG A 224 -9.96 4.83 -22.85
CA ARG A 224 -11.31 5.37 -23.03
C ARG A 224 -11.50 6.71 -22.30
N LEU A 225 -11.01 6.82 -21.06
CA LEU A 225 -11.10 8.04 -20.27
C LEU A 225 -10.34 9.20 -20.94
N LEU A 226 -9.14 8.94 -21.43
CA LEU A 226 -8.31 9.91 -22.15
C LEU A 226 -8.93 10.34 -23.49
N SER A 227 -9.59 9.43 -24.22
CA SER A 227 -10.23 9.79 -25.49
C SER A 227 -11.50 10.62 -25.33
N GLN A 228 -12.22 10.48 -24.21
CA GLN A 228 -13.44 11.26 -23.95
C GLN A 228 -13.13 12.65 -23.38
N TYR A 229 -12.01 12.80 -22.67
CA TYR A 229 -11.69 14.04 -21.97
C TYR A 229 -11.01 15.07 -22.88
N HIS A 230 -11.77 16.08 -23.30
CA HIS A 230 -11.29 17.21 -24.10
C HIS A 230 -11.23 18.47 -23.23
N ARG A 231 -10.03 18.95 -22.86
CA ARG A 231 -9.92 20.26 -22.19
C ARG A 231 -10.13 21.38 -23.22
N PRO A 232 -11.07 22.32 -23.00
CA PRO A 232 -11.13 23.53 -23.81
C PRO A 232 -9.84 24.34 -23.62
N SER A 233 -9.33 24.93 -24.69
CA SER A 233 -8.08 25.72 -24.69
C SER A 233 -8.10 26.89 -23.69
N SER A 234 -9.29 27.38 -23.33
CA SER A 234 -9.52 28.44 -22.35
C SER A 234 -9.37 28.03 -20.88
N TYR A 235 -9.12 26.76 -20.59
CA TYR A 235 -8.99 26.26 -19.21
C TYR A 235 -7.72 26.80 -18.51
N TYR A 236 -6.64 27.00 -19.27
CA TYR A 236 -5.47 27.71 -18.79
C TYR A 236 -5.66 29.20 -19.05
N LEU A 237 -6.23 29.91 -18.08
CA LEU A 237 -6.12 31.36 -18.08
C LEU A 237 -4.64 31.69 -17.83
N GLU A 238 -4.02 32.42 -18.75
CA GLU A 238 -2.72 33.04 -18.47
C GLU A 238 -2.86 33.82 -17.17
N PRO A 239 -1.91 33.67 -16.21
CA PRO A 239 -1.90 34.49 -15.02
C PRO A 239 -1.98 35.95 -15.46
N PRO A 240 -2.83 36.79 -14.84
CA PRO A 240 -2.86 38.21 -15.17
C PRO A 240 -1.43 38.75 -15.03
N LEU A 241 -0.91 39.31 -16.13
CA LEU A 241 0.41 39.91 -16.17
C LEU A 241 0.57 40.82 -14.95
N GLU A 242 1.60 40.56 -14.13
CA GLU A 242 1.82 41.38 -12.95
C GLU A 242 1.84 42.86 -13.36
N PRO A 243 1.11 43.74 -12.64
CA PRO A 243 1.10 45.14 -12.97
C PRO A 243 2.53 45.65 -12.93
N SER A 244 3.04 46.02 -14.12
CA SER A 244 4.40 46.54 -14.29
C SER A 244 4.69 47.53 -13.16
N HIS A 245 5.79 47.28 -12.43
CA HIS A 245 6.28 48.17 -11.38
C HIS A 245 6.42 49.58 -11.97
N ARG A 246 5.38 50.41 -11.81
CA ARG A 246 5.45 51.83 -12.10
C ARG A 246 6.50 52.40 -11.16
N SER A 247 7.68 52.64 -11.73
CA SER A 247 8.74 53.48 -11.20
C SER A 247 8.12 54.67 -10.45
N ARG A 248 8.07 54.55 -9.12
CA ARG A 248 7.68 55.64 -8.24
C ARG A 248 8.89 56.56 -8.13
N ARG A 249 9.05 57.44 -9.12
CA ARG A 249 9.83 58.67 -8.95
C ARG A 249 9.26 59.38 -7.72
N ARG A 250 10.00 59.37 -6.61
CA ARG A 250 9.81 60.32 -5.51
C ARG A 250 11.12 61.11 -5.38
N GLY A 251 11.10 62.30 -5.94
CA GLY A 251 12.02 63.36 -5.55
C GLY A 251 11.62 63.95 -4.20
N PHE A 252 12.60 64.60 -3.58
CA PHE A 252 12.58 65.46 -2.39
C PHE A 252 12.86 64.80 -1.01
N ALA A 253 14.17 64.66 -0.77
CA ALA A 253 14.95 65.27 0.33
C ALA A 253 14.38 65.26 1.75
N ASN A 254 15.06 64.59 2.69
CA ASN A 254 16.05 65.23 3.59
C ASN A 254 16.53 64.29 4.71
N ARG A 255 17.85 64.36 4.96
CA ARG A 255 18.58 64.22 6.24
C ARG A 255 18.54 62.90 7.02
N LEU A 256 19.75 62.57 7.52
CA LEU A 256 20.15 61.56 8.51
C LEU A 256 20.22 60.16 7.87
N ILE A 257 21.37 59.50 7.75
CA ILE A 257 22.40 59.26 8.75
C ILE A 257 23.77 59.14 8.05
N ARG A 258 24.62 60.17 8.21
CA ARG A 258 26.07 60.00 8.25
C ARG A 258 26.40 59.74 9.71
N LYS A 259 26.66 58.49 10.08
CA LYS A 259 27.54 58.05 11.19
C LYS A 259 27.37 56.54 11.39
N LEU A 260 28.48 55.89 11.71
CA LEU A 260 28.65 54.47 12.08
C LEU A 260 29.15 53.53 10.97
N PHE A 261 30.27 53.91 10.35
CA PHE A 261 31.37 52.97 10.07
C PHE A 261 32.62 53.51 10.79
N GLN A 262 32.87 52.97 11.99
CA GLN A 262 34.16 52.85 12.69
C GLN A 262 34.15 51.36 13.07
N ILE A 263 34.85 50.45 12.36
CA ILE A 263 36.28 50.12 12.50
C ILE A 263 36.77 50.31 13.93
N ASP A 264 36.77 49.20 14.67
CA ASP A 264 37.93 48.70 15.41
C ASP A 264 38.23 47.28 14.89
#